data_AF-W9GEU3-F1
#
_entry.id   AF-W9GEU3-F1
#
_cell.length_a   1.000
_cell.length_b   1.000
_cell.length_c   1.000
_cell.angle_alpha   90.00
_cell.angle_beta   90.00
_cell.angle_gamma   90.00
#
_symmetry.space_group_name_H-M   'P 1'
#
loop_
_entity.id
_entity.type
_entity.pdbx_description
1 polymer ?
#
loop_
_entity_poly.entity_id
_entity_poly.type
_entity_poly.pdbx_seq_one_letter_code
_entity_poly.pdbx_strand_id
1 'polypeptide(L)'
;MDLTEALSLARELLREHGLDGWTVGLDRAKARAAACHFRDRRITLSSHLTALHEQDEVRDSILHEIAHALVGARHGHDEVWRAAALAIGSSGTRCVEGGPAVSGNWWGTCRAGHRTTRHRRPERVMTCAKCSPTFDLRHVIAWTYRGEEVPMHPNYVAELESLTGDRTALVGRRLRVGQRVRVKAPGAFEGSVGTIVKRGRTRFHVRSTAGVLTVPFALVEPTT
;
A
#
# COMPACT_ATOMS: atom_id res chain seq x y z
N MET A 1 18.21 -7.45 -12.50
CA MET A 1 18.35 -8.72 -13.25
C MET A 1 17.30 -8.76 -14.37
N ASP A 2 17.59 -9.39 -15.52
CA ASP A 2 16.54 -9.61 -16.54
C ASP A 2 15.45 -10.55 -16.01
N LEU A 3 14.20 -10.31 -16.42
CA LEU A 3 13.05 -11.06 -15.90
C LEU A 3 13.02 -12.52 -16.40
N THR A 4 13.52 -12.77 -17.60
CA THR A 4 13.61 -14.13 -18.16
C THR A 4 14.67 -14.91 -17.42
N GLU A 5 15.84 -14.31 -17.18
CA GLU A 5 16.92 -14.90 -16.39
C GLU A 5 16.44 -15.21 -14.97
N ALA A 6 15.73 -14.29 -14.31
CA ALA A 6 15.22 -14.50 -12.97
C ALA A 6 14.22 -15.68 -12.89
N LEU A 7 13.36 -15.83 -13.90
CA LEU A 7 12.45 -16.98 -13.98
C LEU A 7 13.20 -18.29 -14.26
N SER A 8 14.25 -18.27 -15.07
CA SER A 8 15.10 -19.45 -15.31
C SER A 8 15.82 -19.88 -14.04
N LEU A 9 16.48 -18.94 -13.35
CA LEU A 9 17.12 -19.15 -12.06
C LEU A 9 16.15 -19.74 -11.04
N ALA A 10 14.94 -19.19 -10.94
CA ALA A 10 13.95 -19.70 -10.00
C ALA A 10 13.49 -21.13 -10.32
N ARG A 11 13.34 -21.48 -11.59
CA ARG A 11 13.02 -22.87 -11.99
C ARG A 11 14.16 -23.82 -11.68
N GLU A 12 15.40 -23.40 -11.87
CA GLU A 12 16.59 -24.19 -11.52
C GLU A 12 16.65 -24.46 -10.02
N LEU A 13 16.52 -23.42 -9.20
CA LEU A 13 16.52 -23.54 -7.74
C LEU A 13 15.37 -24.40 -7.21
N LEU A 14 14.17 -24.29 -7.79
CA LEU A 14 13.05 -25.17 -7.43
C LEU A 14 13.41 -26.64 -7.66
N ARG A 15 14.02 -26.98 -8.81
CA ARG A 15 14.45 -28.35 -9.10
C ARG A 15 15.59 -28.80 -8.16
N GLU A 16 16.57 -27.93 -7.94
CA GLU A 16 17.70 -28.19 -7.05
C GLU A 16 17.25 -28.58 -5.63
N HIS A 17 16.16 -27.98 -5.15
CA HIS A 17 15.60 -28.25 -3.82
C HIS A 17 14.40 -29.21 -3.82
N GLY A 18 14.19 -29.99 -4.89
CA GLY A 18 13.19 -31.07 -4.94
C GLY A 18 11.73 -30.61 -4.98
N LEU A 19 11.47 -29.41 -5.51
CA LEU A 19 10.15 -28.81 -5.63
C LEU A 19 9.58 -28.95 -7.06
N ASP A 20 9.70 -30.12 -7.69
CA ASP A 20 9.28 -30.35 -9.09
C ASP A 20 7.80 -30.08 -9.37
N GLY A 21 6.94 -30.19 -8.34
CA GLY A 21 5.52 -29.86 -8.41
C GLY A 21 5.18 -28.38 -8.24
N TRP A 22 6.19 -27.51 -8.13
CA TRP A 22 6.02 -26.07 -7.93
C TRP A 22 6.24 -25.28 -9.22
N THR A 23 5.55 -24.15 -9.31
CA THR A 23 5.65 -23.23 -10.44
C THR A 23 6.23 -21.89 -10.03
N VAL A 24 6.79 -21.16 -10.99
CA VAL A 24 7.23 -19.77 -10.79
C VAL A 24 6.59 -18.84 -11.81
N GLY A 25 6.27 -17.62 -11.41
CA GLY A 25 5.83 -16.56 -12.32
C GLY A 25 6.10 -15.16 -11.81
N LEU A 26 5.60 -14.17 -12.54
CA LEU A 26 5.74 -12.76 -12.18
C LEU A 26 4.43 -12.19 -11.61
N ASP A 27 4.56 -11.23 -10.70
CA ASP A 27 3.49 -10.37 -10.23
C ASP A 27 3.88 -8.88 -10.33
N ARG A 28 2.94 -7.98 -10.00
CA ARG A 28 3.15 -6.52 -10.06
C ARG A 28 3.31 -5.87 -8.69
N ALA A 29 3.73 -6.63 -7.67
CA ALA A 29 3.98 -6.07 -6.34
C ALA A 29 5.06 -4.98 -6.43
N LYS A 30 4.95 -3.94 -5.60
CA LYS A 30 5.88 -2.80 -5.60
C LYS A 30 6.66 -2.66 -4.30
N ALA A 31 6.32 -3.49 -3.30
CA ALA A 31 6.85 -3.43 -1.94
C ALA A 31 7.30 -4.81 -1.41
N ARG A 32 7.16 -5.88 -2.19
CA ARG A 32 7.56 -7.24 -1.82
C ARG A 32 8.25 -7.88 -3.03
N ALA A 33 9.48 -8.36 -2.85
CA ALA A 33 10.31 -8.88 -3.94
C ALA A 33 9.81 -10.25 -4.45
N ALA A 34 9.47 -11.17 -3.55
CA ALA A 34 8.99 -12.51 -3.88
C ALA A 34 7.91 -13.00 -2.89
N ALA A 35 7.13 -14.02 -3.25
CA ALA A 35 6.18 -14.68 -2.34
C ALA A 35 5.96 -16.15 -2.69
N CYS A 36 5.83 -16.94 -1.64
CA CYS A 36 5.37 -18.31 -1.65
C CYS A 36 3.83 -18.38 -1.50
N HIS A 37 3.17 -18.96 -2.50
CA HIS A 37 1.75 -19.31 -2.50
C HIS A 37 1.62 -20.82 -2.26
N PHE A 38 1.71 -21.21 -0.99
CA PHE A 38 1.82 -22.62 -0.59
C PHE A 38 0.69 -23.51 -1.12
N ARG A 39 -0.57 -23.05 -1.03
CA ARG A 39 -1.74 -23.80 -1.52
C ARG A 39 -1.66 -24.09 -3.02
N ASP A 40 -1.16 -23.13 -3.79
CA ASP A 40 -1.09 -23.21 -5.25
C ASP A 40 0.22 -23.84 -5.73
N ARG A 41 1.13 -24.18 -4.82
CA ARG A 41 2.51 -24.62 -5.11
C ARG A 41 3.17 -23.68 -6.12
N ARG A 42 3.15 -22.39 -5.81
CA ARG A 42 3.64 -21.34 -6.71
C ARG A 42 4.49 -20.32 -5.98
N ILE A 43 5.59 -19.90 -6.58
CA ILE A 43 6.37 -18.74 -6.17
C ILE A 43 6.15 -17.61 -7.18
N THR A 44 5.98 -16.37 -6.72
CA THR A 44 5.93 -15.19 -7.61
C THR A 44 7.03 -14.20 -7.28
N LEU A 45 7.64 -13.65 -8.33
CA LEU A 45 8.60 -12.55 -8.23
C LEU A 45 7.95 -11.24 -8.70
N SER A 46 8.24 -10.13 -8.04
CA SER A 46 7.82 -8.81 -8.48
C SER A 46 8.58 -8.41 -9.73
N SER A 47 7.89 -8.25 -10.86
CA SER A 47 8.51 -7.77 -12.10
C SER A 47 9.18 -6.40 -11.93
N HIS A 48 8.69 -5.59 -10.99
CA HIS A 48 9.24 -4.25 -10.75
C HIS A 48 10.50 -4.29 -9.90
N LEU A 49 10.54 -5.13 -8.86
CA LEU A 49 11.69 -5.18 -7.95
C LEU A 49 12.80 -6.08 -8.50
N THR A 50 12.47 -7.17 -9.19
CA THR A 50 13.48 -8.03 -9.85
C THR A 50 14.32 -7.26 -10.87
N ALA A 51 13.72 -6.33 -11.59
CA ALA A 51 14.43 -5.47 -12.54
C ALA A 51 15.39 -4.48 -11.86
N LEU A 52 15.18 -4.17 -10.57
CA LEU A 52 15.98 -3.20 -9.81
C LEU A 52 17.08 -3.84 -8.95
N HIS A 53 17.01 -5.15 -8.73
CA HIS A 53 17.95 -5.89 -7.89
C HIS A 53 19.03 -6.59 -8.71
N GLU A 54 20.19 -6.75 -8.10
CA GLU A 54 21.27 -7.57 -8.61
C GLU A 54 20.92 -9.07 -8.55
N GLN A 55 21.63 -9.90 -9.32
CA GLN A 55 21.35 -11.33 -9.40
C GLN A 55 21.36 -12.01 -8.02
N ASP A 56 22.31 -11.67 -7.15
CA ASP A 56 22.45 -12.30 -5.82
C ASP A 56 21.28 -11.92 -4.88
N GLU A 57 20.77 -10.70 -4.96
CA GLU A 57 19.60 -10.25 -4.19
C GLU A 57 18.32 -10.95 -4.67
N VAL A 58 18.19 -11.15 -5.99
CA VAL A 58 17.08 -11.94 -6.57
C VAL A 58 17.20 -13.40 -6.18
N ARG A 59 18.41 -13.98 -6.21
CA ARG A 59 18.69 -15.35 -5.76
C ARG A 59 18.29 -15.54 -4.30
N ASP A 60 18.71 -14.64 -3.40
CA ASP A 60 18.34 -14.71 -1.98
C ASP A 60 16.83 -14.64 -1.78
N SER A 61 16.15 -13.75 -2.53
CA SER A 61 14.67 -13.65 -2.50
C SER A 61 13.99 -14.94 -2.96
N ILE A 62 14.53 -15.63 -3.97
CA ILE A 62 13.98 -16.92 -4.42
C ILE A 62 14.18 -17.99 -3.35
N LEU A 63 15.41 -18.12 -2.83
CA LEU A 63 15.75 -19.10 -1.79
C LEU A 63 14.91 -18.87 -0.53
N HIS A 64 14.65 -17.63 -0.15
CA HIS A 64 13.74 -17.27 0.94
C HIS A 64 12.35 -17.92 0.78
N GLU A 65 11.76 -17.83 -0.42
CA GLU A 65 10.44 -18.40 -0.71
C GLU A 65 10.48 -19.93 -0.86
N ILE A 66 11.59 -20.48 -1.34
CA ILE A 66 11.83 -21.93 -1.37
C ILE A 66 11.91 -22.48 0.05
N ALA A 67 12.56 -21.80 0.98
CA ALA A 67 12.58 -22.19 2.39
C ALA A 67 11.15 -22.29 2.95
N HIS A 68 10.27 -21.31 2.67
CA HIS A 68 8.84 -21.38 3.03
C HIS A 68 8.13 -22.58 2.40
N ALA A 69 8.43 -22.88 1.13
CA ALA A 69 7.86 -24.03 0.43
C ALA A 69 8.29 -25.37 1.07
N LEU A 70 9.52 -25.46 1.59
CA LEU A 70 10.06 -26.66 2.23
C LEU A 70 9.51 -26.88 3.64
N VAL A 71 9.46 -25.84 4.47
CA VAL A 71 9.02 -26.00 5.88
C VAL A 71 7.50 -26.00 6.04
N GLY A 72 6.79 -25.38 5.11
CA GLY A 72 5.33 -25.38 5.08
C GLY A 72 4.67 -24.18 5.76
N ALA A 73 3.40 -23.93 5.39
CA ALA A 73 2.67 -22.71 5.72
C ALA A 73 2.41 -22.42 7.22
N ARG A 74 2.72 -23.37 8.12
CA ARG A 74 2.60 -23.15 9.58
C ARG A 74 3.82 -22.43 10.16
N HIS A 75 4.95 -22.50 9.46
CA HIS A 75 6.19 -21.85 9.85
C HIS A 75 6.24 -20.46 9.20
N GLY A 76 6.27 -19.43 10.03
CA GLY A 76 6.59 -18.08 9.60
C GLY A 76 8.11 -17.93 9.42
N HIS A 77 8.65 -16.75 9.73
CA HIS A 77 10.11 -16.57 9.85
C HIS A 77 10.64 -17.07 11.21
N ASP A 78 10.26 -18.28 11.61
CA ASP A 78 10.69 -18.89 12.88
C ASP A 78 12.07 -19.58 12.75
N GLU A 79 12.50 -20.25 13.81
CA GLU A 79 13.79 -20.96 13.83
C GLU A 79 13.88 -22.11 12.82
N VAL A 80 12.76 -22.79 12.55
CA VAL A 80 12.68 -23.90 11.60
C VAL A 80 12.85 -23.36 10.18
N TRP A 81 12.12 -22.30 9.84
CA TRP A 81 12.29 -21.61 8.57
C TRP A 81 13.71 -21.06 8.41
N ARG A 82 14.25 -20.40 9.44
CA ARG A 82 15.58 -19.80 9.37
C ARG A 82 16.67 -20.84 9.17
N ALA A 83 16.57 -21.99 9.86
CA ALA A 83 17.48 -23.10 9.66
C ALA A 83 17.43 -23.63 8.22
N ALA A 84 16.23 -23.82 7.67
CA ALA A 84 16.06 -24.24 6.28
C ALA A 84 16.61 -23.21 5.28
N ALA A 85 16.33 -21.93 5.49
CA ALA A 85 16.81 -20.83 4.66
C ALA A 85 18.35 -20.80 4.61
N LEU A 86 19.02 -20.86 5.77
CA LEU A 86 20.48 -20.90 5.84
C LEU A 86 21.05 -22.16 5.17
N ALA A 87 20.41 -23.32 5.36
CA ALA A 87 20.86 -24.58 4.79
C ALA A 87 20.85 -24.59 3.25
N ILE A 88 19.93 -23.85 2.63
CA ILE A 88 19.84 -23.72 1.15
C ILE A 88 20.58 -22.49 0.61
N GLY A 89 21.33 -21.79 1.45
CA GLY A 89 22.15 -20.64 1.04
C GLY A 89 21.43 -19.29 0.97
N SER A 90 20.22 -19.17 1.55
CA SER A 90 19.63 -17.86 1.81
C SER A 90 20.28 -17.19 3.02
N SER A 91 20.25 -15.86 3.06
CA SER A 91 20.66 -15.03 4.19
C SER A 91 19.87 -15.32 5.48
N GLY A 92 18.69 -15.92 5.38
CA GLY A 92 17.79 -16.14 6.52
C GLY A 92 17.26 -14.83 7.12
N THR A 93 17.37 -13.72 6.39
CA THR A 93 16.85 -12.42 6.79
C THR A 93 15.44 -12.22 6.25
N ARG A 94 14.59 -11.50 7.00
CA ARG A 94 13.20 -11.26 6.62
C ARG A 94 13.04 -10.17 5.57
N CYS A 95 13.89 -9.15 5.63
CA CYS A 95 13.88 -8.00 4.71
C CYS A 95 15.33 -7.51 4.56
N VAL A 96 15.75 -7.25 3.33
CA VAL A 96 16.93 -6.41 3.09
C VAL A 96 16.53 -4.99 3.49
N GLU A 97 17.02 -4.49 4.63
CA GLU A 97 16.82 -3.09 4.97
C GLU A 97 17.50 -2.21 3.92
N GLY A 98 16.75 -1.32 3.28
CA GLY A 98 17.30 -0.36 2.32
C GLY A 98 17.42 -0.85 0.87
N GLY A 99 16.91 -2.03 0.53
CA GLY A 99 16.85 -2.49 -0.87
C GLY A 99 16.04 -1.54 -1.77
N PRO A 100 16.32 -1.47 -3.09
CA PRO A 100 15.65 -0.56 -4.01
C PRO A 100 14.13 -0.78 -4.01
N ALA A 101 13.41 0.17 -3.41
CA ALA A 101 11.97 0.20 -3.45
C ALA A 101 11.49 0.94 -4.71
N VAL A 102 10.43 0.45 -5.34
CA VAL A 102 9.74 1.21 -6.39
C VAL A 102 9.19 2.47 -5.73
N SER A 103 9.73 3.64 -6.09
CA SER A 103 9.24 4.89 -5.55
C SER A 103 7.77 5.11 -5.96
N GLY A 104 7.00 5.63 -5.02
CA GLY A 104 5.64 6.07 -5.30
C GLY A 104 5.60 7.29 -6.21
N ASN A 105 4.56 7.41 -7.03
CA ASN A 105 4.36 8.61 -7.87
C ASN A 105 4.09 9.87 -7.03
N TRP A 106 3.66 9.72 -5.77
CA TRP A 106 3.46 10.85 -4.86
C TRP A 106 4.71 11.06 -4.03
N TRP A 107 5.28 12.26 -4.09
CA TRP A 107 6.45 12.66 -3.33
C TRP A 107 6.03 13.53 -2.16
N GLY A 108 6.48 13.18 -0.96
CA GLY A 108 6.21 13.91 0.26
C GLY A 108 7.48 14.54 0.81
N THR A 109 7.47 15.82 1.13
CA THR A 109 8.59 16.53 1.77
C THR A 109 8.09 17.30 2.99
N CYS A 110 8.73 17.12 4.14
CA CYS A 110 8.45 17.95 5.32
C CYS A 110 9.34 19.20 5.33
N ARG A 111 9.02 20.19 6.20
CA ARG A 111 9.79 21.44 6.32
C ARG A 111 11.28 21.25 6.66
N ALA A 112 11.64 20.13 7.31
CA ALA A 112 13.04 19.79 7.60
C ALA A 112 13.76 19.10 6.43
N GLY A 113 13.11 18.92 5.27
CA GLY A 113 13.71 18.31 4.07
C GLY A 113 13.61 16.78 4.00
N HIS A 114 13.10 16.09 5.01
CA HIS A 114 12.89 14.63 4.92
C HIS A 114 11.90 14.27 3.82
N ARG A 115 12.27 13.30 2.98
CA ARG A 115 11.49 12.83 1.84
C ARG A 115 10.83 11.48 2.13
N THR A 116 9.65 11.28 1.56
CA THR A 116 8.91 10.01 1.53
C THR A 116 8.16 9.87 0.21
N THR A 117 7.71 8.68 -0.15
CA THR A 117 6.90 8.47 -1.35
C THR A 117 5.66 7.62 -1.08
N ARG A 118 4.64 7.76 -1.93
CA ARG A 118 3.42 6.95 -1.92
C ARG A 118 2.94 6.60 -3.32
N HIS A 119 2.44 5.38 -3.48
CA HIS A 119 1.88 4.98 -4.78
C HIS A 119 0.51 5.59 -5.07
N ARG A 120 -0.24 5.97 -4.02
CA ARG A 120 -1.60 6.54 -4.14
C ARG A 120 -1.64 7.94 -3.55
N ARG A 121 -2.56 8.75 -4.08
CA ARG A 121 -2.85 10.11 -3.58
C ARG A 121 -3.19 10.07 -2.09
N PRO A 122 -2.51 10.86 -1.25
CA PRO A 122 -2.90 11.01 0.15
C PRO A 122 -4.34 11.50 0.30
N GLU A 123 -5.14 10.77 1.06
CA GLU A 123 -6.51 11.18 1.42
C GLU A 123 -6.61 11.71 2.87
N ARG A 124 -5.50 11.67 3.62
CA ARG A 124 -5.40 12.06 5.04
C ARG A 124 -4.13 12.85 5.29
N VAL A 125 -4.18 13.82 6.21
CA VAL A 125 -3.02 14.61 6.64
C VAL A 125 -2.02 13.72 7.35
N MET A 126 -0.74 13.90 7.03
CA MET A 126 0.36 13.14 7.61
C MET A 126 1.47 14.07 8.03
N THR A 127 2.13 13.69 9.12
CA THR A 127 3.25 14.41 9.71
C THR A 127 4.50 13.53 9.67
N CYS A 128 5.68 14.15 9.64
CA CYS A 128 6.94 13.44 9.51
C CYS A 128 7.32 12.71 10.80
N ALA A 129 7.33 11.38 10.76
CA ALA A 129 7.74 10.53 11.88
C ALA A 129 9.21 10.71 12.29
N LYS A 130 10.07 11.18 11.37
CA LYS A 130 11.49 11.51 11.66
C LYS A 130 11.63 12.81 12.45
N CYS A 131 10.71 13.76 12.26
CA CYS A 131 10.73 15.03 13.00
C CYS A 131 10.07 14.89 14.37
N SER A 132 8.99 14.12 14.47
CA SER A 132 8.33 13.80 15.73
C SER A 132 7.70 12.40 15.66
N PRO A 133 7.85 11.57 16.71
CA PRO A 133 7.17 10.27 16.79
C PRO A 133 5.65 10.42 17.00
N THR A 134 5.18 11.59 17.43
CA THR A 134 3.76 11.90 17.61
C THR A 134 3.23 12.79 16.48
N PHE A 135 1.92 12.81 16.29
CA PHE A 135 1.29 13.66 15.30
C PHE A 135 1.44 15.14 15.69
N ASP A 136 2.16 15.91 14.87
CA ASP A 136 2.44 17.34 15.09
C ASP A 136 2.31 18.13 13.78
N LEU A 137 1.40 19.10 13.78
CA LEU A 137 1.08 19.93 12.61
C LEU A 137 2.26 20.76 12.12
N ARG A 138 3.27 21.02 12.95
CA ARG A 138 4.52 21.70 12.54
C ARG A 138 5.31 20.88 11.52
N HIS A 139 5.05 19.57 11.43
CA HIS A 139 5.76 18.62 10.60
C HIS A 139 4.89 18.00 9.50
N VAL A 140 3.81 18.68 9.09
CA VAL A 140 2.98 18.23 7.95
C VAL A 140 3.84 18.03 6.71
N ILE A 141 3.59 16.92 6.02
CA ILE A 141 4.26 16.55 4.78
C ILE A 141 3.53 17.23 3.63
N ALA A 142 4.23 18.05 2.84
CA ALA A 142 3.75 18.61 1.58
C ALA A 142 3.90 17.56 0.47
N TRP A 143 2.91 17.44 -0.41
CA TRP A 143 2.85 16.38 -1.41
C TRP A 143 2.79 16.91 -2.84
N THR A 144 3.56 16.29 -3.73
CA THR A 144 3.50 16.50 -5.19
C THR A 144 3.22 15.17 -5.90
N TYR A 145 2.68 15.23 -7.11
CA TYR A 145 2.51 14.06 -7.98
C TYR A 145 3.54 14.14 -9.11
N ARG A 146 4.48 13.20 -9.14
CA ARG A 146 5.60 13.16 -10.10
C ARG A 146 6.42 14.46 -10.13
N GLY A 147 6.50 15.16 -9.00
CA GLY A 147 7.19 16.45 -8.89
C GLY A 147 6.29 17.67 -9.10
N GLU A 148 5.09 17.48 -9.63
CA GLU A 148 4.15 18.58 -9.90
C GLU A 148 3.20 18.83 -8.72
N GLU A 149 2.95 20.10 -8.42
CA GLU A 149 1.87 20.49 -7.52
C GLU A 149 0.53 20.22 -8.20
N VAL A 150 -0.27 19.36 -7.59
CA VAL A 150 -1.62 19.04 -8.04
C VAL A 150 -2.58 19.24 -6.89
N PRO A 151 -3.87 19.53 -7.15
CA PRO A 151 -4.85 19.64 -6.08
C PRO A 151 -4.80 18.43 -5.14
N MET A 152 -4.90 18.65 -3.83
CA MET A 152 -4.95 17.55 -2.84
C MET A 152 -6.35 16.96 -2.73
N HIS A 153 -6.45 15.71 -2.27
CA HIS A 153 -7.74 15.02 -2.20
C HIS A 153 -8.71 15.81 -1.30
N PRO A 154 -10.02 15.92 -1.61
CA PRO A 154 -10.95 16.72 -0.80
C PRO A 154 -10.95 16.38 0.69
N ASN A 155 -10.84 15.08 1.03
CA ASN A 155 -10.68 14.65 2.43
C ASN A 155 -9.38 15.14 3.10
N TYR A 156 -8.29 15.24 2.34
CA TYR A 156 -7.01 15.73 2.84
C TYR A 156 -7.16 17.22 3.17
N VAL A 157 -7.71 17.99 2.22
CA VAL A 157 -7.93 19.44 2.37
C VAL A 157 -8.82 19.72 3.57
N ALA A 158 -9.99 19.08 3.65
CA ALA A 158 -10.91 19.25 4.77
C ALA A 158 -10.32 18.79 6.11
N GLU A 159 -9.47 17.75 6.12
CA GLU A 159 -8.76 17.36 7.33
C GLU A 159 -7.71 18.39 7.74
N LEU A 160 -6.95 18.93 6.78
CA LEU A 160 -5.94 19.95 7.05
C LEU A 160 -6.61 21.21 7.60
N GLU A 161 -7.66 21.70 6.94
CA GLU A 161 -8.48 22.82 7.41
C GLU A 161 -9.05 22.58 8.81
N SER A 162 -9.55 21.37 9.10
CA SER A 162 -10.05 21.02 10.45
C SER A 162 -8.96 21.03 11.52
N LEU A 163 -7.72 20.76 11.13
CA LEU A 163 -6.58 20.68 12.04
C LEU A 163 -5.91 22.04 12.22
N THR A 164 -5.93 22.89 11.19
CA THR A 164 -5.34 24.24 11.19
C THR A 164 -6.32 25.34 11.54
N GLY A 165 -7.63 25.09 11.43
CA GLY A 165 -8.73 26.04 11.68
C GLY A 165 -9.75 25.53 12.69
N ASP A 166 -10.55 26.44 13.24
CA ASP A 166 -11.46 26.18 14.35
C ASP A 166 -12.69 25.34 13.95
N ARG A 167 -12.74 24.11 14.48
CA ARG A 167 -13.80 23.08 14.69
C ARG A 167 -14.97 22.86 13.69
N THR A 168 -15.13 23.62 12.61
CA THR A 168 -16.36 23.60 11.79
C THR A 168 -16.39 22.44 10.76
N ALA A 169 -15.23 21.92 10.35
CA ALA A 169 -15.12 20.78 9.42
C ALA A 169 -15.38 19.38 10.06
N LEU A 170 -15.70 19.32 11.35
CA LEU A 170 -15.99 18.08 12.08
C LEU A 170 -17.35 17.44 11.74
N VAL A 171 -18.26 18.17 11.08
CA VAL A 171 -19.66 17.74 10.87
C VAL A 171 -19.74 16.52 9.96
N GLY A 172 -19.03 16.50 8.82
CA GLY A 172 -19.01 15.34 7.91
C GLY A 172 -18.42 14.07 8.54
N ARG A 173 -17.52 14.22 9.54
CA ARG A 173 -16.94 13.08 10.28
C ARG A 173 -17.87 12.52 11.35
N ARG A 174 -18.91 13.22 11.78
CA ARG A 174 -19.87 12.71 12.78
C ARG A 174 -21.06 11.98 12.18
N LEU A 175 -21.26 12.06 10.86
CA LEU A 175 -22.38 11.42 10.19
C LEU A 175 -22.32 9.89 10.32
N ARG A 176 -23.46 9.28 10.64
CA ARG A 176 -23.64 7.84 10.89
C ARG A 176 -24.46 7.19 9.77
N VAL A 177 -24.31 5.87 9.66
CA VAL A 177 -25.17 5.05 8.80
C VAL A 177 -26.64 5.28 9.20
N GLY A 178 -27.51 5.38 8.20
CA GLY A 178 -28.94 5.69 8.36
C GLY A 178 -29.29 7.17 8.24
N GLN A 179 -28.32 8.09 8.28
CA GLN A 179 -28.61 9.52 8.12
C GLN A 179 -28.77 9.91 6.65
N ARG A 180 -29.71 10.84 6.39
CA ARG A 180 -29.91 11.47 5.09
C ARG A 180 -28.89 12.59 4.88
N VAL A 181 -28.34 12.62 3.68
CA VAL A 181 -27.26 13.53 3.31
C VAL A 181 -27.39 14.00 1.87
N ARG A 182 -26.85 15.19 1.59
CA ARG A 182 -26.71 15.74 0.24
C ARG A 182 -25.26 15.62 -0.23
N VAL A 183 -25.10 15.25 -1.49
CA VAL A 183 -23.81 15.17 -2.18
C VAL A 183 -23.44 16.55 -2.71
N LYS A 184 -22.27 17.06 -2.31
CA LYS A 184 -21.66 18.30 -2.81
C LYS A 184 -20.52 18.05 -3.81
N ALA A 185 -20.35 16.80 -4.23
CA ALA A 185 -19.34 16.50 -5.22
C ALA A 185 -19.77 17.09 -6.57
N PRO A 186 -18.95 17.99 -7.16
CA PRO A 186 -19.30 18.60 -8.44
C PRO A 186 -19.43 17.53 -9.53
N GLY A 187 -20.44 17.67 -10.39
CA GLY A 187 -20.70 16.77 -11.51
C GLY A 187 -22.09 16.15 -11.48
N ALA A 188 -22.26 14.99 -12.12
CA ALA A 188 -23.58 14.39 -12.42
C ALA A 188 -24.46 14.06 -11.20
N PHE A 189 -23.89 14.04 -9.99
CA PHE A 189 -24.61 13.74 -8.76
C PHE A 189 -24.61 14.91 -7.77
N GLU A 190 -24.18 16.10 -8.20
CA GLU A 190 -24.24 17.30 -7.37
C GLU A 190 -25.68 17.60 -6.94
N GLY A 191 -25.87 17.91 -5.66
CA GLY A 191 -27.20 18.15 -5.08
C GLY A 191 -28.03 16.88 -4.81
N SER A 192 -27.57 15.70 -5.23
CA SER A 192 -28.28 14.44 -4.99
C SER A 192 -28.43 14.16 -3.50
N VAL A 193 -29.63 13.77 -3.08
CA VAL A 193 -29.93 13.39 -1.69
C VAL A 193 -30.03 11.88 -1.58
N GLY A 194 -29.46 11.32 -0.51
CA GLY A 194 -29.52 9.89 -0.25
C GLY A 194 -29.25 9.55 1.21
N THR A 195 -29.30 8.26 1.54
CA THR A 195 -29.06 7.76 2.90
C THR A 195 -27.71 7.08 2.98
N ILE A 196 -26.93 7.38 4.02
CA ILE A 196 -25.66 6.69 4.27
C ILE A 196 -25.95 5.22 4.58
N VAL A 197 -25.50 4.30 3.72
CA VAL A 197 -25.64 2.85 3.94
C VAL A 197 -24.38 2.19 4.48
N LYS A 198 -23.21 2.79 4.22
CA LYS A 198 -21.92 2.28 4.74
C LYS A 198 -20.92 3.41 4.93
N ARG A 199 -20.20 3.38 6.04
CA ARG A 199 -19.08 4.27 6.31
C ARG A 199 -17.75 3.56 6.08
N GLY A 200 -16.96 4.05 5.13
CA GLY A 200 -15.59 3.61 4.91
C GLY A 200 -14.60 4.37 5.81
N ARG A 201 -13.30 4.22 5.54
CA ARG A 201 -12.26 4.93 6.29
C ARG A 201 -12.16 6.43 5.95
N THR A 202 -12.53 6.80 4.74
CA THR A 202 -12.41 8.16 4.19
C THR A 202 -13.62 8.61 3.36
N ARG A 203 -14.66 7.78 3.24
CA ARG A 203 -15.78 7.99 2.32
C ARG A 203 -17.07 7.35 2.83
N PHE A 204 -18.20 7.90 2.45
CA PHE A 204 -19.52 7.29 2.63
C PHE A 204 -19.94 6.55 1.37
N HIS A 205 -20.73 5.49 1.55
CA HIS A 205 -21.58 4.93 0.51
C HIS A 205 -22.99 5.45 0.78
N VAL A 206 -23.55 6.18 -0.17
CA VAL A 206 -24.83 6.87 -0.06
C VAL A 206 -25.78 6.27 -1.07
N ARG A 207 -26.89 5.69 -0.62
CA ARG A 207 -27.95 5.18 -1.49
C ARG A 207 -28.85 6.34 -1.91
N SER A 208 -28.84 6.67 -3.19
CA SER A 208 -29.71 7.66 -3.84
C SER A 208 -30.61 7.00 -4.90
N THR A 209 -31.42 7.80 -5.59
CA THR A 209 -32.25 7.36 -6.72
C THR A 209 -31.42 6.84 -7.90
N ALA A 210 -30.18 7.32 -8.05
CA ALA A 210 -29.25 6.87 -9.08
C ALA A 210 -28.44 5.62 -8.70
N GLY A 211 -28.71 5.01 -7.54
CA GLY A 211 -27.99 3.85 -7.02
C GLY A 211 -27.10 4.18 -5.82
N VAL A 212 -26.05 3.37 -5.59
CA VAL A 212 -25.13 3.56 -4.45
C VAL A 212 -23.92 4.37 -4.90
N LEU A 213 -23.86 5.62 -4.44
CA LEU A 213 -22.75 6.55 -4.70
C LEU A 213 -21.66 6.38 -3.65
N THR A 214 -20.39 6.48 -4.07
CA THR A 214 -19.25 6.50 -3.15
C THR A 214 -18.68 7.92 -3.10
N VAL A 215 -18.82 8.59 -1.95
CA VAL A 215 -18.57 10.03 -1.82
C VAL A 215 -17.57 10.30 -0.69
N PRO A 216 -16.50 11.09 -0.92
CA PRO A 216 -15.59 11.55 0.14
C PRO A 216 -16.35 12.22 1.29
N PHE A 217 -15.89 12.04 2.54
CA PHE A 217 -16.52 12.66 3.70
C PHE A 217 -16.64 14.19 3.59
N ALA A 218 -15.65 14.83 2.98
CA ALA A 218 -15.64 16.28 2.76
C ALA A 218 -16.75 16.77 1.82
N LEU A 219 -17.29 15.90 0.97
CA LEU A 219 -18.26 16.24 -0.08
C LEU A 219 -19.68 15.78 0.27
N VAL A 220 -19.94 15.56 1.55
CA VAL A 220 -21.25 15.15 2.07
C VAL A 220 -21.67 16.11 3.17
N GLU A 221 -22.91 16.58 3.11
CA GLU A 221 -23.51 17.40 4.17
C GLU A 221 -24.82 16.78 4.68
N PRO A 222 -25.15 16.96 5.98
CA PRO A 222 -26.45 16.53 6.49
C PRO A 222 -27.58 17.32 5.82
N THR A 223 -28.67 16.64 5.51
CA THR A 223 -29.96 17.30 5.25
C THR A 223 -30.76 17.29 6.54
N THR A 224 -31.30 18.44 6.95
CA THR A 224 -32.34 18.53 7.99
C THR A 224 -33.56 17.70 7.63
#